data_AF-A3ZXD9-F1
#
_entry.id   AF-A3ZXD9-F1
#
_cell.length_a   1.000
_cell.length_b   1.000
_cell.length_c   1.000
_cell.angle_alpha   90.00
_cell.angle_beta   90.00
_cell.angle_gamma   90.00
#
_symmetry.space_group_name_H-M   'P 1'
#
loop_
_entity.id
_entity.type
_entity.pdbx_description
1 polymer ?
#
loop_
_entity_poly.entity_id
_entity_poly.type
_entity_poly.pdbx_seq_one_letter_code
_entity_poly.pdbx_strand_id
1 'polypeptide(L)'
;MALAVIVSLLLSSSLFAQGRGRGPSQNAAPSEPTTQDPRLLKFQKEFVEKAEDLGDEYARKQDWAKAKSVFIEILKLAPQYKGAKDKLEAINRNLIGSNRKSLTISANGDWRDTGINVNKGALLRIVAEGKWTFVYEGDADGVEPPRELRDLKLGSLVGYIAVPGDKKPQPFTIGKQRDFAAPASGRLFLKMFDVDNSDNQGTMAVEIGGEFE
;
A
#
# COMPACT_ATOMS: atom_id res chain seq x y z
N MET A 1 22.09 69.03 -0.02
CA MET A 1 23.46 69.02 -0.56
C MET A 1 23.67 67.72 -1.31
N ALA A 2 24.03 67.82 -2.60
CA ALA A 2 24.69 66.82 -3.47
C ALA A 2 24.03 65.42 -3.62
N LEU A 3 23.98 64.74 -4.77
CA LEU A 3 24.47 64.95 -6.12
C LEU A 3 23.67 63.98 -7.02
N ALA A 4 23.41 64.36 -8.27
CA ALA A 4 22.88 63.47 -9.29
C ALA A 4 23.99 62.57 -9.87
N VAL A 5 23.67 61.32 -10.24
CA VAL A 5 24.37 60.58 -11.30
C VAL A 5 23.36 59.70 -12.06
N ILE A 6 23.25 59.98 -13.36
CA ILE A 6 22.65 59.14 -14.39
C ILE A 6 23.78 58.30 -15.00
N VAL A 7 23.60 56.98 -15.16
CA VAL A 7 24.29 56.18 -16.18
C VAL A 7 23.33 55.11 -16.71
N SER A 8 23.16 55.11 -18.04
CA SER A 8 22.39 54.18 -18.86
C SER A 8 23.17 52.90 -19.21
N LEU A 9 22.43 51.96 -19.83
CA LEU A 9 22.85 50.89 -20.76
C LEU A 9 23.31 49.54 -20.17
N LEU A 10 22.49 48.49 -20.39
CA LEU A 10 22.67 47.53 -21.50
C LEU A 10 21.58 46.45 -21.49
N LEU A 11 21.09 46.13 -22.70
CA LEU A 11 20.17 45.04 -22.99
C LEU A 11 20.83 43.68 -22.73
N SER A 12 20.05 42.71 -22.26
CA SER A 12 20.42 41.28 -22.31
C SER A 12 19.25 40.49 -22.90
N SER A 13 19.26 40.32 -24.21
CA SER A 13 18.47 39.33 -24.93
C SER A 13 19.06 37.95 -24.68
N SER A 14 18.35 37.09 -23.95
CA SER A 14 18.67 35.67 -23.87
C SER A 14 17.82 34.91 -24.87
N LEU A 15 18.49 34.39 -25.89
CA LEU A 15 18.00 33.41 -26.86
C LEU A 15 17.47 32.17 -26.14
N PHE A 16 16.19 31.82 -26.32
CA PHE A 16 15.71 30.46 -26.09
C PHE A 16 15.90 29.65 -27.37
N ALA A 17 16.98 28.88 -27.42
CA ALA A 17 17.23 27.88 -28.45
C ALA A 17 16.33 26.65 -28.25
N GLN A 18 15.84 26.12 -29.38
CA GLN A 18 15.17 24.84 -29.54
C GLN A 18 16.00 23.64 -29.03
N GLY A 19 15.29 22.60 -28.56
CA GLY A 19 15.60 21.22 -28.99
C GLY A 19 16.13 20.24 -27.95
N ARG A 20 15.26 19.28 -27.58
CA ARG A 20 15.51 17.86 -27.21
C ARG A 20 16.71 17.53 -26.31
N GLY A 21 16.39 17.04 -25.12
CA GLY A 21 17.25 16.14 -24.35
C GLY A 21 16.42 15.26 -23.43
N ARG A 22 15.90 14.15 -23.96
CA ARG A 22 15.38 13.04 -23.14
C ARG A 22 16.63 12.44 -22.46
N GLY A 23 16.85 12.80 -21.20
CA GLY A 23 18.00 12.33 -20.45
C GLY A 23 18.01 10.79 -20.38
N PRO A 24 19.17 10.15 -20.51
CA PRO A 24 19.28 8.71 -20.39
C PRO A 24 18.88 8.28 -18.98
N SER A 25 18.02 7.25 -18.91
CA SER A 25 17.71 6.52 -17.69
C SER A 25 19.01 6.17 -16.98
N GLN A 26 19.19 6.68 -15.75
CA GLN A 26 20.37 6.38 -14.96
C GLN A 26 20.44 4.88 -14.75
N ASN A 27 21.51 4.28 -15.29
CA ASN A 27 21.82 2.86 -15.22
C ASN A 27 21.58 2.30 -13.81
N ALA A 28 20.56 1.44 -13.67
CA ALA A 28 20.47 0.55 -12.54
C ALA A 28 21.72 -0.34 -12.56
N ALA A 29 22.56 -0.24 -11.53
CA ALA A 29 23.76 -1.04 -11.43
C ALA A 29 23.40 -2.54 -11.50
N PRO A 30 24.19 -3.37 -12.22
CA PRO A 30 23.94 -4.81 -12.29
C PRO A 30 24.04 -5.40 -10.88
N SER A 31 22.98 -6.08 -10.45
CA SER A 31 23.00 -6.96 -9.28
C SER A 31 24.12 -7.99 -9.41
N GLU A 32 24.91 -8.21 -8.36
CA GLU A 32 25.89 -9.30 -8.33
C GLU A 32 25.20 -10.62 -8.70
N PRO A 33 25.80 -11.48 -9.52
CA PRO A 33 25.11 -12.65 -10.00
C PRO A 33 25.04 -13.78 -8.97
N THR A 34 23.96 -14.56 -9.03
CA THR A 34 23.74 -15.75 -8.18
C THR A 34 24.54 -16.97 -8.63
N THR A 35 25.19 -16.88 -9.79
CA THR A 35 26.04 -17.92 -10.37
C THR A 35 27.27 -17.28 -11.00
N GLN A 36 28.38 -18.02 -11.03
CA GLN A 36 29.63 -17.56 -11.64
C GLN A 36 29.82 -18.10 -13.07
N ASP A 37 28.93 -18.99 -13.55
CA ASP A 37 29.01 -19.56 -14.90
C ASP A 37 28.64 -18.51 -15.98
N PRO A 38 29.54 -18.20 -16.95
CA PRO A 38 29.31 -17.17 -17.96
C PRO A 38 28.08 -17.37 -18.86
N ARG A 39 27.66 -18.62 -19.12
CA ARG A 39 26.47 -18.89 -19.95
C ARG A 39 25.20 -18.66 -19.16
N LEU A 40 25.17 -19.10 -17.90
CA LEU A 40 24.04 -18.85 -17.02
C LEU A 40 23.87 -17.34 -16.74
N LEU A 41 24.97 -16.60 -16.59
CA LEU A 41 24.97 -15.14 -16.49
C LEU A 41 24.30 -14.48 -17.71
N LYS A 42 24.62 -14.97 -18.91
CA LYS A 42 24.01 -14.46 -20.14
C LYS A 42 22.50 -14.70 -20.17
N PHE A 43 22.05 -15.90 -19.84
CA PHE A 43 20.61 -16.20 -19.77
C PHE A 43 19.89 -15.37 -18.72
N GLN A 44 20.50 -15.18 -17.55
CA GLN A 44 19.95 -14.33 -16.50
C GLN A 44 19.79 -12.88 -16.99
N LYS A 45 20.82 -12.33 -17.64
CA LYS A 45 20.77 -10.98 -18.20
C LYS A 45 19.67 -10.83 -19.25
N GLU A 46 19.61 -11.75 -20.22
CA GLU A 46 18.59 -11.73 -21.27
C GLU A 46 17.16 -11.86 -20.72
N PHE A 47 16.96 -12.69 -19.70
CA PHE A 47 15.68 -12.80 -19.02
C PHE A 47 15.28 -11.49 -18.34
N VAL A 48 16.19 -10.91 -17.55
CA VAL A 48 15.92 -9.66 -16.81
C VAL A 48 15.58 -8.53 -17.77
N GLU A 49 16.33 -8.37 -18.87
CA GLU A 49 16.09 -7.33 -19.88
C GLU A 49 14.70 -7.45 -20.52
N LYS A 50 14.36 -8.64 -21.03
CA LYS A 50 13.06 -8.87 -21.69
C LYS A 50 11.88 -8.79 -20.72
N ALA A 51 12.05 -9.30 -19.50
CA ALA A 51 11.03 -9.22 -18.47
C ALA A 51 10.81 -7.76 -18.05
N GLU A 52 11.87 -6.96 -17.93
CA GLU A 52 11.75 -5.56 -17.58
C GLU A 52 10.98 -4.75 -18.64
N ASP A 53 11.26 -4.98 -19.91
CA ASP A 53 10.50 -4.39 -21.02
C ASP A 53 9.01 -4.75 -20.97
N LEU A 54 8.70 -6.02 -20.70
CA LEU A 54 7.33 -6.50 -20.55
C LEU A 54 6.62 -5.89 -19.34
N GLY A 55 7.31 -5.79 -18.20
CA GLY A 55 6.80 -5.17 -16.98
C GLY A 55 6.49 -3.68 -17.20
N ASP A 56 7.39 -2.97 -17.89
CA ASP A 56 7.20 -1.57 -18.27
C ASP A 56 6.04 -1.40 -19.26
N GLU A 57 5.85 -2.33 -20.19
CA GLU A 57 4.71 -2.33 -21.09
C GLU A 57 3.39 -2.44 -20.34
N TYR A 58 3.27 -3.37 -19.40
CA TYR A 58 2.07 -3.49 -18.55
C TYR A 58 1.85 -2.24 -17.71
N ALA A 59 2.90 -1.68 -17.12
CA ALA A 59 2.83 -0.44 -16.34
C ALA A 59 2.36 0.75 -17.20
N ARG A 60 2.86 0.89 -18.43
CA ARG A 60 2.39 1.93 -19.37
C ARG A 60 0.92 1.79 -19.72
N LYS A 61 0.40 0.57 -19.78
CA LYS A 61 -1.01 0.26 -19.98
C LYS A 61 -1.86 0.34 -18.71
N GLN A 62 -1.25 0.74 -17.58
CA GLN A 62 -1.86 0.76 -16.25
C GLN A 62 -2.37 -0.60 -15.77
N ASP A 63 -1.86 -1.70 -16.35
CA ASP A 63 -2.11 -3.06 -15.89
C ASP A 63 -1.14 -3.40 -14.75
N TRP A 64 -1.37 -2.75 -13.61
CA TRP A 64 -0.47 -2.79 -12.46
C TRP A 64 -0.29 -4.18 -11.87
N ALA A 65 -1.35 -5.02 -11.92
CA ALA A 65 -1.31 -6.39 -11.42
C ALA A 65 -0.37 -7.28 -12.25
N LYS A 66 -0.43 -7.18 -13.59
CA LYS A 66 0.51 -7.89 -14.46
C LYS A 66 1.92 -7.32 -14.34
N ALA A 67 2.07 -5.99 -14.28
CA ALA A 67 3.37 -5.36 -14.09
C ALA A 67 4.05 -5.86 -12.79
N LYS A 68 3.33 -5.87 -11.66
CA LYS A 68 3.79 -6.42 -10.38
C LYS A 68 4.26 -7.86 -10.52
N SER A 69 3.48 -8.71 -11.18
CA SER A 69 3.80 -10.12 -11.38
C SER A 69 5.14 -10.29 -12.11
N VAL A 70 5.39 -9.52 -13.17
CA VAL A 70 6.65 -9.59 -13.93
C VAL A 70 7.86 -9.16 -13.10
N PHE A 71 7.76 -8.07 -12.33
CA PHE A 71 8.87 -7.63 -11.47
C PHE A 71 9.14 -8.58 -10.30
N ILE A 72 8.12 -9.29 -9.80
CA ILE A 72 8.32 -10.38 -8.84
C ILE A 72 9.13 -11.52 -9.46
N GLU A 73 8.86 -11.92 -10.71
CA GLU A 73 9.64 -12.97 -11.39
C GLU A 73 11.11 -12.55 -11.59
N ILE A 74 11.37 -11.28 -11.94
CA ILE A 74 12.73 -10.74 -12.00
C ILE A 74 13.43 -10.88 -10.65
N LEU A 75 12.77 -10.52 -9.55
CA LEU A 75 13.36 -10.57 -8.21
C LEU A 75 13.52 -12.00 -7.68
N LYS A 76 12.78 -12.98 -8.18
CA LYS A 76 13.06 -14.41 -7.86
C LYS A 76 14.40 -14.85 -8.43
N LEU A 77 14.76 -14.37 -9.63
CA LEU A 77 16.03 -14.72 -10.29
C LEU A 77 17.20 -13.81 -9.88
N ALA A 78 16.92 -12.53 -9.65
CA ALA A 78 17.90 -11.52 -9.24
C ALA A 78 17.38 -10.70 -8.03
N PRO A 79 17.38 -11.28 -6.80
CA PRO A 79 16.78 -10.66 -5.61
C PRO A 79 17.35 -9.29 -5.22
N GLN A 80 18.55 -8.96 -5.66
CA GLN A 80 19.28 -7.73 -5.38
C GLN A 80 19.21 -6.73 -6.55
N TYR A 81 18.45 -7.02 -7.61
CA TYR A 81 18.29 -6.10 -8.74
C TYR A 81 17.49 -4.86 -8.34
N LYS A 82 18.19 -3.74 -8.17
CA LYS A 82 17.59 -2.48 -7.70
C LYS A 82 16.51 -1.95 -8.64
N GLY A 83 16.70 -2.06 -9.95
CA GLY A 83 15.74 -1.57 -10.95
C GLY A 83 14.36 -2.19 -10.77
N ALA A 84 14.29 -3.52 -10.61
CA ALA A 84 13.02 -4.20 -10.35
C ALA A 84 12.42 -3.87 -8.97
N LYS A 85 13.23 -3.67 -7.93
CA LYS A 85 12.74 -3.25 -6.61
C LYS A 85 12.08 -1.87 -6.68
N ASP A 86 12.76 -0.89 -7.26
CA ASP A 86 12.26 0.48 -7.37
C ASP A 86 10.95 0.52 -8.18
N LYS A 87 10.88 -0.24 -9.28
CA LYS A 87 9.68 -0.35 -10.12
C LYS A 87 8.54 -1.05 -9.39
N LEU A 88 8.82 -2.14 -8.68
CA LEU A 88 7.83 -2.85 -7.87
C LEU A 88 7.24 -1.94 -6.79
N GLU A 89 8.05 -1.14 -6.10
CA GLU A 89 7.57 -0.15 -5.13
C GLU A 89 6.67 0.91 -5.78
N ALA A 90 7.04 1.40 -6.96
CA ALA A 90 6.21 2.35 -7.72
C ALA A 90 4.86 1.73 -8.12
N ILE A 91 4.86 0.49 -8.60
CA ILE A 91 3.66 -0.25 -8.95
C ILE A 91 2.76 -0.47 -7.72
N ASN A 92 3.35 -0.85 -6.59
CA ASN A 92 2.60 -1.06 -5.33
C ASN A 92 1.88 0.22 -4.88
N ARG A 93 2.52 1.39 -5.02
CA ARG A 93 1.86 2.68 -4.74
C ARG A 93 0.65 2.94 -5.66
N ASN A 94 0.77 2.58 -6.94
CA ASN A 94 -0.35 2.73 -7.89
C ASN A 94 -1.49 1.75 -7.60
N LEU A 95 -1.18 0.48 -7.27
CA LEU A 95 -2.18 -0.55 -6.93
C LEU A 95 -3.03 -0.16 -5.74
N ILE A 96 -2.39 0.33 -4.68
CA ILE A 96 -3.08 0.82 -3.48
C ILE A 96 -4.09 1.94 -3.81
N GLY A 97 -3.82 2.73 -4.85
CA GLY A 97 -4.69 3.83 -5.28
C GLY A 97 -5.74 3.48 -6.32
N SER A 98 -5.68 2.32 -6.99
CA SER A 98 -6.43 2.05 -8.23
C SER A 98 -7.86 1.56 -8.04
N ASN A 99 -8.10 0.65 -7.10
CA ASN A 99 -9.46 0.25 -6.71
C ASN A 99 -9.78 0.87 -5.36
N ARG A 100 -11.00 1.37 -5.16
CA ARG A 100 -11.43 2.01 -3.91
C ARG A 100 -12.85 1.64 -3.56
N LYS A 101 -13.09 1.41 -2.27
CA LYS A 101 -14.42 1.19 -1.71
C LYS A 101 -14.56 1.93 -0.40
N SER A 102 -15.62 2.72 -0.28
CA SER A 102 -15.94 3.46 0.93
C SER A 102 -17.16 2.87 1.62
N LEU A 103 -17.12 2.81 2.95
CA LEU A 103 -18.21 2.34 3.78
C LEU A 103 -18.16 2.99 5.16
N THR A 104 -19.29 2.96 5.85
CA THR A 104 -19.39 3.42 7.24
C THR A 104 -19.45 2.22 8.18
N ILE A 105 -18.66 2.26 9.25
CA ILE A 105 -18.66 1.28 10.33
C ILE A 105 -19.30 1.93 11.56
N SER A 106 -20.35 1.33 12.10
CA SER A 106 -20.99 1.78 13.35
C SER A 106 -20.26 1.21 14.56
N ALA A 107 -20.07 2.02 15.60
CA ALA A 107 -19.42 1.61 16.84
C ALA A 107 -20.17 0.47 17.56
N ASN A 108 -21.51 0.50 17.46
CA ASN A 108 -22.41 -0.51 18.02
C ASN A 108 -22.79 -1.65 17.06
N GLY A 109 -22.15 -1.70 15.89
CA GLY A 109 -22.38 -2.77 14.93
C GLY A 109 -21.58 -4.03 15.29
N ASP A 110 -22.06 -5.17 14.80
CA ASP A 110 -21.23 -6.36 14.70
C ASP A 110 -20.30 -6.30 13.47
N TRP A 111 -19.59 -7.38 13.17
CA TRP A 111 -18.75 -7.51 11.98
C TRP A 111 -19.48 -7.13 10.70
N ARG A 112 -19.01 -6.05 10.10
CA ARG A 112 -19.53 -5.51 8.84
C ARG A 112 -18.84 -6.20 7.67
N ASP A 113 -19.62 -6.91 6.86
CA ASP A 113 -19.15 -7.38 5.55
C ASP A 113 -18.84 -6.16 4.68
N THR A 114 -17.59 -6.07 4.21
CA THR A 114 -17.15 -4.98 3.34
C THR A 114 -17.61 -5.16 1.91
N GLY A 115 -18.04 -6.36 1.54
CA GLY A 115 -18.32 -6.69 0.16
C GLY A 115 -17.05 -7.01 -0.64
N ILE A 116 -15.87 -7.11 -0.02
CA ILE A 116 -14.56 -7.23 -0.69
C ILE A 116 -14.00 -8.65 -0.57
N ASN A 117 -13.61 -9.24 -1.70
CA ASN A 117 -12.79 -10.45 -1.75
C ASN A 117 -11.33 -10.10 -1.98
N VAL A 118 -10.46 -10.64 -1.16
CA VAL A 118 -9.01 -10.43 -1.25
C VAL A 118 -8.32 -11.75 -1.57
N ASN A 119 -7.26 -11.68 -2.37
CA ASN A 119 -6.37 -12.81 -2.64
C ASN A 119 -5.15 -12.75 -1.73
N LYS A 120 -4.59 -13.90 -1.34
CA LYS A 120 -3.33 -13.96 -0.60
C LYS A 120 -2.24 -13.15 -1.33
N GLY A 121 -1.57 -12.26 -0.62
CA GLY A 121 -0.53 -11.37 -1.16
C GLY A 121 -1.04 -10.10 -1.84
N ALA A 122 -2.36 -9.90 -1.91
CA ALA A 122 -2.97 -8.65 -2.37
C ALA A 122 -2.58 -7.49 -1.43
N LEU A 123 -2.13 -6.38 -2.00
CA LEU A 123 -1.82 -5.17 -1.26
C LEU A 123 -3.08 -4.36 -1.04
N LEU A 124 -3.31 -3.99 0.21
CA LEU A 124 -4.45 -3.21 0.64
C LEU A 124 -3.97 -2.04 1.49
N ARG A 125 -4.68 -0.92 1.36
CA ARG A 125 -4.65 0.21 2.29
C ARG A 125 -6.05 0.41 2.82
N ILE A 126 -6.17 0.51 4.13
CA ILE A 126 -7.40 0.90 4.79
C ILE A 126 -7.13 2.21 5.52
N VAL A 127 -7.91 3.24 5.22
CA VAL A 127 -7.88 4.54 5.90
C VAL A 127 -9.22 4.74 6.58
N ALA A 128 -9.19 5.24 7.80
CA ALA A 128 -10.37 5.45 8.61
C ALA A 128 -10.39 6.84 9.24
N GLU A 129 -11.54 7.50 9.11
CA GLU A 129 -11.78 8.85 9.61
C GLU A 129 -13.11 8.89 10.37
N GLY A 130 -13.16 9.68 11.44
CA GLY A 130 -14.34 9.80 12.29
C GLY A 130 -13.99 9.65 13.76
N LYS A 131 -15.03 9.52 14.56
CA LYS A 131 -14.94 9.36 16.01
C LYS A 131 -16.08 8.46 16.48
N TRP A 132 -15.73 7.56 17.37
CA TRP A 132 -16.68 6.81 18.18
C TRP A 132 -16.27 6.88 19.64
N THR A 133 -17.21 6.57 20.51
CA THR A 133 -17.01 6.42 21.95
C THR A 133 -17.26 4.96 22.28
N PHE A 134 -16.38 4.40 23.11
CA PHE A 134 -16.61 3.11 23.73
C PHE A 134 -16.75 3.28 25.25
N VAL A 135 -17.53 2.42 25.89
CA VAL A 135 -17.79 2.48 27.32
C VAL A 135 -17.16 1.27 28.01
N TYR A 136 -16.58 1.50 29.19
CA TYR A 136 -16.05 0.45 30.04
C TYR A 136 -16.65 0.63 31.43
N GLU A 137 -17.75 -0.09 31.69
CA GLU A 137 -18.48 -0.03 32.97
C GLU A 137 -17.85 -0.95 34.00
N GLY A 138 -17.62 -0.45 35.22
CA GLY A 138 -17.06 -1.22 36.33
C GLY A 138 -17.61 -0.76 37.68
N ASP A 139 -17.38 -1.57 38.72
CA ASP A 139 -17.75 -1.25 40.11
C ASP A 139 -16.54 -0.87 40.97
N ALA A 140 -16.69 -0.88 42.30
CA ALA A 140 -15.63 -0.54 43.25
C ALA A 140 -14.43 -1.50 43.20
N ASP A 141 -14.61 -2.73 42.72
CA ASP A 141 -13.54 -3.72 42.50
C ASP A 141 -12.90 -3.58 41.12
N GLY A 142 -13.49 -2.75 40.25
CA GLY A 142 -13.06 -2.54 38.87
C GLY A 142 -13.48 -3.68 37.95
N VAL A 143 -12.85 -3.76 36.77
CA VAL A 143 -13.11 -4.84 35.80
C VAL A 143 -11.79 -5.40 35.35
N GLU A 144 -11.60 -6.71 35.55
CA GLU A 144 -10.46 -7.41 34.98
C GLU A 144 -10.64 -7.53 33.46
N PRO A 145 -9.73 -6.98 32.64
CA PRO A 145 -9.87 -7.06 31.19
C PRO A 145 -9.83 -8.53 30.72
N PRO A 146 -10.85 -9.00 29.97
CA PRO A 146 -10.83 -10.33 29.36
C PRO A 146 -9.51 -10.60 28.63
N ARG A 147 -9.04 -11.85 28.65
CA ARG A 147 -7.76 -12.21 28.03
C ARG A 147 -7.74 -11.91 26.54
N GLU A 148 -8.87 -12.04 25.85
CA GLU A 148 -8.98 -11.73 24.41
C GLU A 148 -8.73 -10.24 24.10
N LEU A 149 -8.88 -9.35 25.08
CA LEU A 149 -8.59 -7.92 24.93
C LEU A 149 -7.11 -7.58 24.98
N ARG A 150 -6.23 -8.52 25.33
CA ARG A 150 -4.80 -8.23 25.50
C ARG A 150 -4.06 -8.12 24.17
N ASP A 151 -4.58 -8.77 23.12
CA ASP A 151 -3.91 -8.83 21.82
C ASP A 151 -4.34 -7.69 20.88
N LEU A 152 -5.48 -7.05 21.14
CA LEU A 152 -6.06 -6.00 20.30
C LEU A 152 -6.47 -4.79 21.15
N LYS A 153 -6.33 -3.59 20.59
CA LYS A 153 -6.63 -2.35 21.31
C LYS A 153 -8.14 -2.09 21.36
N LEU A 154 -8.69 -1.92 22.55
CA LEU A 154 -10.09 -1.47 22.75
C LEU A 154 -10.38 -0.17 22.01
N GLY A 155 -11.60 -0.07 21.46
CA GLY A 155 -12.05 1.07 20.68
C GLY A 155 -11.27 1.26 19.37
N SER A 156 -10.50 0.29 18.91
CA SER A 156 -9.81 0.37 17.61
C SER A 156 -10.62 -0.28 16.50
N LEU A 157 -10.44 0.20 15.27
CA LEU A 157 -10.93 -0.53 14.10
C LEU A 157 -10.07 -1.77 13.92
N VAL A 158 -10.73 -2.92 13.82
CA VAL A 158 -10.14 -4.21 13.51
C VAL A 158 -10.75 -4.77 12.24
N GLY A 159 -10.02 -5.67 11.60
CA GLY A 159 -10.52 -6.45 10.48
C GLY A 159 -10.18 -7.92 10.65
N TYR A 160 -10.88 -8.78 9.92
CA TYR A 160 -10.45 -10.15 9.68
C TYR A 160 -10.77 -10.56 8.25
N ILE A 161 -10.09 -11.59 7.76
CA ILE A 161 -10.36 -12.20 6.46
C ILE A 161 -11.00 -13.56 6.71
N ALA A 162 -12.27 -13.70 6.31
CA ALA A 162 -12.99 -14.97 6.40
C ALA A 162 -12.47 -15.92 5.32
N VAL A 163 -11.71 -16.92 5.75
CA VAL A 163 -11.20 -17.97 4.87
C VAL A 163 -12.21 -19.13 4.85
N PRO A 164 -12.62 -19.63 3.68
CA PRO A 164 -13.53 -20.78 3.61
C PRO A 164 -13.01 -21.98 4.40
N GLY A 165 -13.86 -22.52 5.28
CA GLY A 165 -13.52 -23.67 6.14
C GLY A 165 -12.76 -23.32 7.42
N ASP A 166 -12.33 -22.07 7.60
CA ASP A 166 -11.77 -21.61 8.87
C ASP A 166 -12.88 -21.35 9.89
N LYS A 167 -12.74 -21.97 11.06
CA LYS A 167 -13.70 -21.85 12.17
C LYS A 167 -13.28 -20.79 13.19
N LYS A 168 -12.06 -20.30 13.11
CA LYS A 168 -11.48 -19.35 14.08
C LYS A 168 -10.69 -18.26 13.35
N PRO A 169 -11.39 -17.34 12.65
CA PRO A 169 -10.73 -16.23 12.00
C PRO A 169 -9.91 -15.42 13.01
N GLN A 170 -8.71 -15.00 12.61
CA GLN A 170 -7.81 -14.20 13.44
C GLN A 170 -7.95 -12.72 13.08
N PRO A 171 -8.50 -11.88 13.98
CA PRO A 171 -8.60 -10.45 13.71
C PRO A 171 -7.24 -9.76 13.79
N PHE A 172 -7.16 -8.59 13.17
CA PHE A 172 -5.98 -7.75 13.14
C PHE A 172 -6.35 -6.27 13.30
N THR A 173 -5.51 -5.51 14.01
CA THR A 173 -5.73 -4.07 14.23
C THR A 173 -5.51 -3.25 12.96
N ILE A 174 -6.44 -2.38 12.59
CA ILE A 174 -6.28 -1.43 11.48
C ILE A 174 -5.94 -0.05 12.03
N GLY A 175 -6.69 0.44 13.02
CA GLY A 175 -6.55 1.80 13.54
C GLY A 175 -6.92 2.85 12.49
N LYS A 176 -6.20 3.99 12.47
CA LYS A 176 -6.48 5.11 11.54
C LYS A 176 -6.07 4.81 10.09
N GLN A 177 -4.96 4.10 9.93
CA GLN A 177 -4.46 3.70 8.62
C GLN A 177 -3.65 2.42 8.75
N ARG A 178 -3.84 1.49 7.82
CA ARG A 178 -2.99 0.31 7.68
C ARG A 178 -2.77 -0.06 6.23
N ASP A 179 -1.51 -0.25 5.87
CA ASP A 179 -1.09 -0.90 4.63
C ASP A 179 -0.63 -2.32 4.95
N PHE A 180 -1.08 -3.30 4.17
CA PHE A 180 -0.66 -4.69 4.38
C PHE A 180 -0.85 -5.55 3.13
N ALA A 181 -0.11 -6.66 3.08
CA ALA A 181 -0.39 -7.75 2.15
C ALA A 181 -1.33 -8.76 2.83
N ALA A 182 -2.41 -9.15 2.16
CA ALA A 182 -3.37 -10.09 2.71
C ALA A 182 -2.71 -11.46 3.02
N PRO A 183 -2.77 -11.98 4.26
CA PRO A 183 -2.11 -13.24 4.62
C PRO A 183 -2.77 -14.50 4.01
N ALA A 184 -4.05 -14.39 3.64
CA ALA A 184 -4.85 -15.45 3.05
C ALA A 184 -5.88 -14.88 2.08
N SER A 185 -6.46 -15.75 1.24
CA SER A 185 -7.60 -15.38 0.39
C SER A 185 -8.91 -15.53 1.14
N GLY A 186 -9.83 -14.58 0.99
CA GLY A 186 -11.13 -14.62 1.66
C GLY A 186 -11.90 -13.31 1.62
N ARG A 187 -12.97 -13.23 2.41
CA ARG A 187 -13.84 -12.05 2.51
C ARG A 187 -13.43 -11.15 3.67
N LEU A 188 -13.26 -9.86 3.41
CA LEU A 188 -12.86 -8.89 4.43
C LEU A 188 -14.07 -8.39 5.25
N PHE A 189 -13.94 -8.43 6.56
CA PHE A 189 -14.90 -7.89 7.52
C PHE A 189 -14.23 -6.86 8.43
N LEU A 190 -15.00 -5.88 8.90
CA LEU A 190 -14.53 -4.80 9.75
C LEU A 190 -15.44 -4.58 10.96
N LYS A 191 -14.89 -4.19 12.10
CA LYS A 191 -15.65 -3.87 13.32
C LYS A 191 -14.86 -2.94 14.24
N MET A 192 -15.54 -2.21 15.11
CA MET A 192 -14.92 -1.67 16.31
C MET A 192 -14.66 -2.78 17.33
N PHE A 193 -13.43 -2.86 17.83
CA PHE A 193 -13.07 -3.86 18.83
C PHE A 193 -13.49 -3.41 20.22
N ASP A 194 -14.43 -4.16 20.80
CA ASP A 194 -14.88 -4.01 22.19
C ASP A 194 -15.44 -5.34 22.72
N VAL A 195 -15.64 -5.43 24.05
CA VAL A 195 -16.29 -6.56 24.73
C VAL A 195 -17.79 -6.54 24.47
N ASP A 196 -18.41 -5.40 24.72
CA ASP A 196 -19.80 -5.11 24.41
C ASP A 196 -19.79 -3.95 23.42
N ASN A 197 -20.54 -4.10 22.32
CA ASN A 197 -20.69 -3.02 21.36
C ASN A 197 -22.02 -2.27 21.55
N SER A 198 -22.98 -2.80 22.29
CA SER A 198 -24.35 -2.31 22.32
C SER A 198 -24.49 -0.91 22.95
N ASP A 199 -23.57 -0.53 23.83
CA ASP A 199 -23.46 0.75 24.53
C ASP A 199 -22.62 1.79 23.77
N ASN A 200 -21.98 1.38 22.68
CA ASN A 200 -21.06 2.22 21.94
C ASN A 200 -21.76 3.19 20.99
N GLN A 201 -21.12 4.33 20.74
CA GLN A 201 -21.73 5.41 19.96
C GLN A 201 -20.80 5.96 18.89
N GLY A 202 -21.40 6.47 17.81
CA GLY A 202 -20.69 7.08 16.70
C GLY A 202 -20.36 6.11 15.58
N THR A 203 -19.63 6.63 14.60
CA THR A 203 -19.33 5.91 13.36
C THR A 203 -17.96 6.30 12.85
N MET A 204 -17.43 5.47 11.95
CA MET A 204 -16.18 5.74 11.26
C MET A 204 -16.38 5.53 9.76
N ALA A 205 -16.02 6.55 8.98
CA ALA A 205 -15.90 6.44 7.53
C ALA A 205 -14.61 5.70 7.21
N VAL A 206 -14.70 4.64 6.41
CA VAL A 206 -13.58 3.80 6.03
C VAL A 206 -13.45 3.79 4.52
N GLU A 207 -12.25 4.03 4.03
CA GLU A 207 -11.87 3.83 2.64
C GLU A 207 -10.88 2.67 2.54
N ILE A 208 -11.18 1.71 1.66
CA ILE A 208 -10.35 0.56 1.36
C ILE A 208 -9.85 0.71 -0.06
N GLY A 209 -8.53 0.73 -0.25
CA GLY A 209 -7.88 0.77 -1.56
C GLY A 209 -6.97 -0.43 -1.78
N GLY A 210 -6.75 -0.82 -3.03
CA GLY A 210 -5.78 -1.87 -3.37
C GLY A 210 -6.25 -2.95 -4.34
N GLU A 211 -5.68 -4.15 -4.18
CA GLU A 211 -5.92 -5.33 -5.01
C GLU A 211 -7.10 -6.14 -4.45
N PHE A 212 -8.30 -5.94 -4.98
CA PHE A 212 -9.47 -6.71 -4.56
C PHE A 212 -10.59 -6.72 -5.61
N GLU A 213 -11.55 -7.63 -5.42
CA GLU A 213 -12.81 -7.78 -6.15
C GLU A 213 -14.02 -7.38 -5.30
#